data_AF-A0A7L2RU00-F1
#
_entry.id   AF-A0A7L2RU00-F1
#
_cell.length_a   1.000
_cell.length_b   1.000
_cell.length_c   1.000
_cell.angle_alpha   90.00
_cell.angle_beta   90.00
_cell.angle_gamma   90.00
#
_symmetry.space_group_name_H-M   'P 1'
#
loop_
_entity.id
_entity.type
_entity.pdbx_description
1 polymer ?
#
loop_
_entity_poly.entity_id
_entity_poly.type
_entity_poly.pdbx_seq_one_letter_code
_entity_poly.pdbx_strand_id
1 'polypeptide(L)' 'KFFLVSTEKVQLEIDTVLGQSRQPTMADQEEMPYTRAVLSEVLRMGNVVPLGVPRMATSNTTLAGYHLPKV' A
#
# COMPACT_ATOMS: atom_id res chain seq x y z
N LYS A 1 16.07 12.24 -6.15
CA LYS A 1 15.33 13.16 -7.06
C LYS A 1 13.88 12.75 -7.24
N PHE A 2 13.56 11.51 -7.64
CA PHE A 2 12.17 11.03 -7.77
C PHE A 2 11.35 11.18 -6.46
N PHE A 3 11.93 10.74 -5.33
CA PHE A 3 11.29 10.85 -4.00
C PHE A 3 11.02 12.29 -3.55
N LEU A 4 11.86 13.25 -3.97
CA LEU A 4 11.73 14.68 -3.63
C LEU A 4 10.60 15.34 -4.43
N VAL A 5 10.39 14.93 -5.68
CA VAL A 5 9.29 15.42 -6.52
C VAL A 5 7.94 14.85 -6.06
N SER A 6 7.90 13.59 -5.60
CA SER A 6 6.67 13.02 -5.06
C SER A 6 6.24 13.67 -3.75
N THR A 7 7.18 14.03 -2.88
CA THR A 7 6.86 14.71 -1.61
C THR A 7 6.24 16.08 -1.82
N GLU A 8 6.75 16.87 -2.77
CA GLU A 8 6.16 18.19 -3.09
C GLU A 8 4.72 18.08 -3.59
N LYS A 9 4.45 17.11 -4.46
CA LYS A 9 3.11 16.89 -5.02
C LYS A 9 2.12 16.34 -3.99
N VAL A 10 2.58 15.47 -3.09
CA VAL A 10 1.76 14.95 -1.99
C VAL A 10 1.40 16.09 -1.01
N GLN A 11 2.34 16.96 -0.67
CA GLN A 11 2.01 18.10 0.21
C GLN A 11 1.03 19.06 -0.44
N LEU A 12 1.16 19.33 -1.75
CA LEU A 12 0.18 20.15 -2.47
C LEU A 12 -1.23 19.56 -2.46
N GLU A 13 -1.36 18.24 -2.64
CA GLU A 13 -2.66 17.56 -2.58
C GLU A 13 -3.26 17.65 -1.16
N ILE A 14 -2.45 17.40 -0.13
CA ILE A 14 -2.84 17.51 1.27
C ILE A 14 -3.30 18.93 1.61
N ASP A 15 -2.52 19.94 1.22
CA ASP A 15 -2.85 21.35 1.45
C ASP A 15 -4.13 21.77 0.72
N THR A 16 -4.41 21.17 -0.44
CA THR A 16 -5.63 21.44 -1.23
C THR A 16 -6.88 20.83 -0.60
N VAL A 17 -6.78 19.60 -0.08
CA VAL A 17 -7.93 18.83 0.45
C VAL A 17 -8.25 19.21 1.89
N LEU A 18 -7.23 19.38 2.74
CA LEU A 18 -7.40 19.61 4.18
C LEU A 18 -7.30 21.09 4.58
N GLY A 19 -6.63 21.92 3.77
CA GLY A 19 -6.23 23.26 4.17
C GLY A 19 -5.28 23.26 5.38
N GLN A 20 -5.06 24.44 5.98
CA GLN A 20 -4.17 24.57 7.16
C GLN A 20 -4.87 24.35 8.51
N SER A 21 -6.17 24.05 8.51
CA SER A 21 -7.02 24.16 9.71
C SER A 21 -7.25 22.85 10.46
N ARG A 22 -7.03 21.68 9.83
CA ARG A 22 -7.26 20.37 10.46
C ARG A 22 -6.15 19.36 10.21
N GLN A 23 -5.97 18.43 11.15
CA GLN A 23 -5.09 17.27 10.96
C GLN A 23 -5.75 16.24 10.03
N PRO A 24 -4.96 15.50 9.22
CA PRO A 24 -5.48 14.44 8.37
C PRO A 24 -6.15 13.33 9.18
N THR A 25 -7.30 12.85 8.74
CA THR A 25 -7.95 11.65 9.26
C THR A 25 -8.06 10.56 8.19
N MET A 26 -8.25 9.31 8.60
CA MET A 26 -8.38 8.18 7.67
C MET A 26 -9.59 8.29 6.74
N ALA A 27 -10.60 9.08 7.10
CA ALA A 27 -11.75 9.38 6.23
C ALA A 27 -11.34 10.20 5.00
N ASP A 28 -10.34 11.07 5.15
CA ASP A 28 -9.87 11.94 4.06
C ASP A 28 -9.00 11.18 3.06
N GLN A 29 -8.66 9.92 3.34
CA GLN A 29 -7.85 9.06 2.47
C GLN A 29 -8.52 8.81 1.11
N GLU A 30 -9.85 8.84 1.02
CA GLU A 30 -10.57 8.70 -0.24
C GLU A 30 -10.46 9.96 -1.12
N GLU A 31 -10.27 11.12 -0.51
CA GLU A 31 -10.15 12.41 -1.20
C GLU A 31 -8.71 12.71 -1.67
N MET A 32 -7.72 11.88 -1.30
CA MET A 32 -6.29 12.04 -1.64
C MET A 32 -5.76 10.89 -2.50
N PRO A 33 -6.21 10.75 -3.77
CA PRO A 33 -5.84 9.65 -4.64
C PRO A 33 -4.34 9.61 -5.00
N TYR A 34 -3.66 10.76 -5.13
CA TYR A 34 -2.23 10.79 -5.47
C TYR A 34 -1.37 10.29 -4.31
N THR A 35 -1.65 10.76 -3.09
CA THR A 35 -1.02 10.29 -1.86
C THR A 35 -1.19 8.78 -1.68
N ARG A 36 -2.38 8.27 -1.98
CA ARG A 36 -2.67 6.83 -1.92
C ARG A 36 -1.87 6.03 -2.94
N ALA A 37 -1.73 6.54 -4.16
CA ALA A 37 -0.94 5.92 -5.22
C ALA A 37 0.57 5.95 -4.93
N VAL A 38 1.07 7.02 -4.33
CA VAL A 38 2.48 7.09 -3.90
C VAL A 38 2.75 6.08 -2.79
N LEU A 39 1.86 5.98 -1.80
CA LEU A 39 2.00 5.02 -0.72
C LEU A 39 1.98 3.57 -1.23
N SER A 40 1.06 3.24 -2.16
CA SER A 40 1.01 1.89 -2.73
C SER A 40 2.26 1.58 -3.54
N GLU A 41 2.82 2.54 -4.27
CA GLU A 41 4.06 2.35 -5.03
C GLU A 41 5.28 2.20 -4.12
N VAL A 42 5.33 2.94 -3.01
CA VAL A 42 6.35 2.76 -1.97
C VAL A 42 6.27 1.36 -1.37
N LEU A 43 5.07 0.86 -1.05
CA LEU A 43 4.88 -0.50 -0.54
C LEU A 43 5.18 -1.57 -1.60
N ARG A 44 4.98 -1.28 -2.89
CA ARG A 44 5.37 -2.16 -4.00
C ARG A 44 6.89 -2.29 -4.10
N MET A 45 7.61 -1.17 -3.99
CA MET A 45 9.07 -1.14 -4.10
C MET A 45 9.80 -1.59 -2.82
N GLY A 46 9.25 -1.22 -1.66
CA GLY A 46 9.81 -1.45 -0.33
C GLY A 46 8.94 -2.40 0.48
N ASN A 47 8.49 -3.50 -0.13
CA ASN A 47 7.68 -4.47 0.59
C ASN A 47 8.51 -5.03 1.76
N VAL A 48 8.08 -4.72 2.99
CA VAL A 48 8.82 -5.06 4.24
C VAL A 48 9.07 -6.56 4.36
N VAL A 49 8.21 -7.38 3.73
CA VAL A 49 8.38 -8.82 3.63
C VAL A 49 8.24 -9.24 2.15
N PRO A 50 9.34 -9.27 1.38
CA PRO A 50 9.30 -9.54 -0.07
C PRO A 50 8.65 -10.87 -0.46
N LEU A 51 8.72 -11.87 0.43
CA LEU A 51 8.15 -13.21 0.23
C LEU A 51 6.93 -13.49 1.13
N GLY A 52 6.46 -12.48 1.87
CA GLY A 52 5.44 -12.67 2.91
C GLY A 52 5.89 -13.62 4.03
N VAL A 53 4.96 -13.95 4.93
CA VAL A 53 5.17 -14.99 5.94
C VAL A 53 4.95 -16.35 5.27
N PRO A 54 5.81 -17.36 5.52
CA PRO A 54 5.57 -18.72 5.03
C PRO A 54 4.17 -19.20 5.44
N ARG A 55 3.38 -19.64 4.46
CA ARG A 55 2.04 -20.22 4.68
C ARG A 55 2.07 -21.70 4.35
N MET A 56 1.40 -22.50 5.17
CA MET A 56 1.24 -23.94 4.98
C MET A 56 -0.24 -24.27 4.72
N ALA A 57 -0.49 -25.29 3.91
CA ALA A 57 -1.84 -25.75 3.63
C ALA A 57 -2.40 -26.52 4.84
N THR A 58 -3.50 -26.03 5.42
CA THR A 58 -4.18 -26.67 6.57
C THR A 58 -4.95 -27.93 6.19
N SER A 59 -5.26 -28.09 4.91
CA SER A 59 -5.98 -29.22 4.32
C SER A 59 -5.46 -29.52 2.93
N ASN A 60 -5.70 -30.75 2.45
CA ASN A 60 -5.37 -31.15 1.09
C ASN A 60 -6.12 -30.24 0.11
N THR A 61 -5.39 -29.44 -0.65
CA THR A 61 -5.96 -28.51 -1.63
C THR A 61 -5.26 -28.65 -2.96
N THR A 62 -5.96 -28.31 -4.03
CA THR A 62 -5.38 -28.29 -5.38
C THR A 62 -5.25 -26.84 -5.80
N LEU A 63 -4.03 -26.35 -5.97
CA LEU A 63 -3.76 -24.98 -6.43
C LEU A 63 -3.13 -25.03 -7.81
N ALA A 64 -3.77 -24.38 -8.79
CA ALA A 64 -3.28 -24.30 -10.16
C ALA A 64 -2.90 -25.67 -10.78
N GLY A 65 -3.63 -26.73 -10.42
CA GLY A 65 -3.39 -28.11 -10.90
C GLY A 65 -2.37 -28.92 -10.07
N TYR A 66 -1.73 -28.32 -9.07
CA TYR A 66 -0.82 -29.01 -8.16
C TYR A 66 -1.54 -29.41 -6.87
N HIS A 67 -1.47 -30.70 -6.52
CA HIS A 67 -1.94 -31.19 -5.23
C HIS A 67 -0.97 -30.79 -4.12
N LEU A 68 -1.42 -29.91 -3.22
CA LEU A 68 -0.73 -29.51 -2.02
C LEU A 68 -1.18 -30.42 -0.87
N PRO A 69 -0.32 -31.34 -0.39
CA PRO A 69 -0.65 -32.15 0.76
C PRO A 69 -0.69 -31.28 2.02
N LYS A 70 -1.58 -31.64 2.94
CA LYS A 70 -1.57 -31.10 4.30
C LYS A 70 -0.23 -31.45 4.96
N VAL A 71 0.38 -30.46 5.60
CA VAL A 71 1.52 -30.64 6.50
C VAL A 71 1.02 -31.00 7.91
#